data_AF-A0A1V6AAX7-F1
#
_entry.id   AF-A0A1V6AAX7-F1
#
_cell.length_a   1.000
_cell.length_b   1.000
_cell.length_c   1.000
_cell.angle_alpha   90.00
_cell.angle_beta   90.00
_cell.angle_gamma   90.00
#
_symmetry.space_group_name_H-M   'P 1'
#
loop_
_entity.id
_entity.type
_entity.pdbx_description
1 polymer ?
#
loop_
_entity_poly.entity_id
_entity_poly.type
_entity_poly.pdbx_seq_one_letter_code
_entity_poly.pdbx_strand_id
1 'polypeptide(L)'
;MADENVKKLADELKKYNRICYYPSSGRDLSDLDYFGSGRLLWNERVESSCRVSGQTAQSCELPDLFVHSDINFYMEFEEGKDLDARECGFHGEFEVVAFRELPRISNPNRICDNYNFSGRCYEYKLKVWGIDKELTLIYCLCENEFFVSDILLAHGVKIDCVWSKNWAGGLTTGTWLANVCDKLETRKFYTDWLCVPGKRGQPLNLPVKEKYPDLMVEASVKLIRSGEPKWIDEGANGWVEEYDVTK
;
A
#
# COMPACT_ATOMS: atom_id res chain seq x y z
N MET A 1 -8.50 8.60 -25.56
CA MET A 1 -8.11 7.18 -25.70
C MET A 1 -7.63 6.75 -24.33
N ALA A 2 -8.16 5.66 -23.76
CA ALA A 2 -7.64 5.15 -22.50
C ALA A 2 -6.16 4.82 -22.68
N ASP A 3 -5.33 5.23 -21.73
CA ASP A 3 -3.89 5.02 -21.79
C ASP A 3 -3.58 3.52 -21.86
N GLU A 4 -2.94 3.06 -22.94
CA GLU A 4 -2.58 1.64 -23.12
C GLU A 4 -1.70 1.12 -21.97
N ASN A 5 -0.91 2.01 -21.34
CA ASN A 5 -0.04 1.66 -20.23
C ASN A 5 -0.81 1.45 -18.92
N VAL A 6 -1.98 2.09 -18.74
CA VAL A 6 -2.89 1.78 -17.62
C VAL A 6 -3.36 0.33 -17.71
N LYS A 7 -3.79 -0.10 -18.89
CA LYS A 7 -4.19 -1.48 -19.11
C LYS A 7 -3.03 -2.46 -18.90
N LYS A 8 -1.83 -2.14 -19.41
CA LYS A 8 -0.64 -2.99 -19.21
C LYS A 8 -0.31 -3.15 -17.72
N LEU A 9 -0.39 -2.07 -16.94
CA LEU A 9 -0.18 -2.16 -15.50
C LEU A 9 -1.25 -3.03 -14.84
N ALA A 10 -2.53 -2.84 -15.15
CA ALA A 10 -3.60 -3.68 -14.62
C ALA A 10 -3.42 -5.17 -14.97
N ASP A 11 -3.00 -5.46 -16.21
CA ASP A 11 -2.72 -6.83 -16.66
C ASP A 11 -1.47 -7.42 -15.95
N GLU A 12 -0.50 -6.60 -15.55
CA GLU A 12 0.62 -7.00 -14.69
C GLU A 12 0.14 -7.35 -13.28
N LEU A 13 -0.69 -6.50 -12.66
CA LEU A 13 -1.25 -6.73 -11.32
C LEU A 13 -2.06 -8.03 -11.24
N LYS A 14 -2.82 -8.35 -12.30
CA LYS A 14 -3.66 -9.56 -12.37
C LYS A 14 -2.89 -10.88 -12.41
N LYS A 15 -1.57 -10.87 -12.57
CA LYS A 15 -0.73 -12.07 -12.49
C LYS A 15 -0.58 -12.58 -11.05
N TYR A 16 -0.90 -11.73 -10.08
CA TYR A 16 -0.75 -11.98 -8.65
C TYR A 16 -2.12 -12.34 -8.05
N ASN A 17 -2.11 -13.24 -7.08
CA ASN A 17 -3.34 -13.77 -6.49
C ASN A 17 -3.71 -13.07 -5.18
N ARG A 18 -2.73 -12.45 -4.51
CA ARG A 18 -2.87 -11.86 -3.19
C ARG A 18 -2.20 -10.51 -3.11
N ILE A 19 -2.99 -9.49 -3.40
CA ILE A 19 -2.48 -8.12 -3.49
C ILE A 19 -2.75 -7.39 -2.18
N CYS A 20 -1.69 -6.87 -1.58
CA CYS A 20 -1.75 -5.86 -0.53
C CYS A 20 -1.57 -4.48 -1.17
N TYR A 21 -2.63 -3.67 -1.18
CA TYR A 21 -2.56 -2.30 -1.67
C TYR A 21 -2.30 -1.33 -0.52
N TYR A 22 -1.25 -0.53 -0.65
CA TYR A 22 -0.88 0.51 0.28
C TYR A 22 -1.00 1.89 -0.40
N PRO A 23 -2.11 2.62 -0.20
CA PRO A 23 -2.19 4.03 -0.54
C PRO A 23 -1.36 4.86 0.44
N SER A 24 -0.43 5.69 -0.07
CA SER A 24 0.32 6.69 0.70
C SER A 24 1.29 6.13 1.75
N SER A 25 2.57 6.19 1.44
CA SER A 25 3.65 5.98 2.39
C SER A 25 4.77 6.94 2.05
N GLY A 26 5.23 7.67 3.05
CA GLY A 26 6.59 8.18 2.97
C GLY A 26 7.57 7.01 2.94
N ARG A 27 8.61 7.06 3.75
CA ARG A 27 9.64 6.00 3.84
C ARG A 27 9.17 4.73 4.59
N ASP A 28 7.87 4.54 4.72
CA ASP A 28 7.31 3.52 5.59
C ASP A 28 6.87 2.32 4.73
N LEU A 29 7.66 1.23 4.74
CA LEU A 29 7.27 -0.07 4.20
C LEU A 29 7.08 -1.09 5.33
N SER A 30 6.55 -0.64 6.47
CA SER A 30 6.26 -1.53 7.61
C SER A 30 5.23 -2.61 7.29
N ASP A 31 4.47 -2.47 6.19
CA ASP A 31 3.65 -3.56 5.66
C ASP A 31 4.50 -4.76 5.26
N LEU A 32 5.58 -4.56 4.50
CA LEU A 32 6.48 -5.62 4.08
C LEU A 32 7.12 -6.33 5.28
N ASP A 33 7.63 -5.57 6.26
CA ASP A 33 8.24 -6.11 7.48
C ASP A 33 7.21 -6.88 8.33
N TYR A 34 6.04 -6.27 8.57
CA TYR A 34 5.00 -6.88 9.40
C TYR A 34 4.46 -8.16 8.77
N PHE A 35 4.07 -8.15 7.50
CA PHE A 35 3.62 -9.35 6.81
C PHE A 35 4.74 -10.38 6.70
N GLY A 36 5.95 -9.90 6.41
CA GLY A 36 7.12 -10.72 6.24
C GLY A 36 7.53 -11.52 7.47
N SER A 37 7.48 -10.89 8.64
CA SER A 37 7.71 -11.54 9.92
C SER A 37 6.65 -12.57 10.32
N GLY A 38 5.57 -12.73 9.55
CA GLY A 38 4.42 -13.54 9.96
C GLY A 38 3.52 -12.81 10.95
N ARG A 39 3.47 -11.48 10.88
CA ARG A 39 2.63 -10.61 11.72
C ARG A 39 2.99 -10.65 13.21
N LEU A 40 4.28 -10.87 13.50
CA LEU A 40 4.85 -10.79 14.84
C LEU A 40 4.77 -9.36 15.39
N LEU A 41 4.90 -9.20 16.70
CA LEU A 41 5.05 -7.90 17.34
C LEU A 41 6.50 -7.40 17.19
N TRP A 42 6.70 -6.08 17.35
CA TRP A 42 8.03 -5.47 17.24
C TRP A 42 9.07 -6.15 18.14
N ASN A 43 8.75 -6.37 19.42
CA ASN A 43 9.65 -7.01 20.38
C ASN A 43 10.00 -8.45 19.98
N GLU A 44 9.05 -9.19 19.42
CA GLU A 44 9.28 -10.55 18.94
C GLU A 44 10.20 -10.54 17.72
N ARG A 45 10.06 -9.56 16.81
CA ARG A 45 10.96 -9.38 15.67
C ARG A 45 12.39 -9.08 16.11
N VAL A 46 12.60 -8.15 17.04
CA VAL A 46 13.94 -7.78 17.54
C VAL A 46 14.61 -8.91 18.34
N GLU A 47 13.84 -9.64 19.16
CA GLU A 47 14.38 -10.80 19.88
C GLU A 47 14.68 -11.97 18.93
N SER A 48 13.87 -12.13 17.88
CA SER A 48 14.07 -13.13 16.85
C SER A 48 15.18 -12.77 15.87
N SER A 49 15.50 -11.50 15.59
CA SER A 49 16.67 -11.14 14.76
C SER A 49 18.00 -11.54 15.41
N CYS A 50 18.02 -11.72 16.74
CA CYS A 50 19.10 -12.39 17.47
C CYS A 50 19.06 -13.94 17.37
N ARG A 51 18.00 -14.52 16.81
CA ARG A 51 17.69 -15.95 16.71
C ARG A 51 16.84 -16.33 15.48
N VAL A 52 17.21 -15.98 14.24
CA VAL A 52 16.47 -16.50 13.07
C VAL A 52 17.18 -17.72 12.50
N SER A 53 16.87 -18.87 13.08
CA SER A 53 16.66 -20.11 12.32
C SER A 53 15.43 -20.82 12.87
N GLY A 54 14.30 -20.74 12.16
CA GLY A 54 13.27 -21.77 12.26
C GLY A 54 11.82 -21.38 12.59
N GLN A 55 11.44 -20.10 12.73
CA GLN A 55 10.03 -19.73 12.76
C GLN A 55 9.61 -19.08 11.44
N THR A 56 9.41 -19.94 10.45
CA THR A 56 8.77 -19.56 9.18
C THR A 56 7.34 -19.11 9.47
N ALA A 57 7.00 -17.86 9.13
CA ALA A 57 5.62 -17.47 8.92
C ALA A 57 4.95 -18.53 8.02
N GLN A 58 3.77 -19.03 8.40
CA GLN A 58 3.03 -19.94 7.53
C GLN A 58 2.80 -19.23 6.19
N SER A 59 3.46 -19.70 5.15
CA SER A 59 3.50 -19.10 3.81
C SER A 59 2.13 -18.94 3.15
N CYS A 60 1.08 -19.54 3.74
CA CYS A 60 -0.25 -19.60 3.16
C CYS A 60 -1.10 -18.35 3.37
N GLU A 61 -0.62 -17.27 4.02
CA GLU A 61 -1.36 -16.00 4.17
C GLU A 61 -0.62 -14.74 3.67
N LEU A 62 0.61 -14.86 3.19
CA LEU A 62 1.42 -13.73 2.74
C LEU A 62 0.92 -13.18 1.38
N PRO A 63 0.82 -11.85 1.20
CA PRO A 63 0.66 -11.26 -0.13
C PRO A 63 1.78 -11.69 -1.08
N ASP A 64 1.45 -11.98 -2.33
CA ASP A 64 2.45 -12.23 -3.37
C ASP A 64 2.84 -10.95 -4.13
N LEU A 65 2.05 -9.88 -3.98
CA LEU A 65 2.33 -8.55 -4.46
C LEU A 65 1.95 -7.48 -3.42
N PHE A 66 2.86 -6.55 -3.23
CA PHE A 66 2.62 -5.28 -2.55
C PHE A 66 2.56 -4.19 -3.60
N VAL A 67 1.56 -3.31 -3.49
CA VAL A 67 1.36 -2.22 -4.44
C VAL A 67 1.30 -0.92 -3.69
N HIS A 68 2.12 0.03 -4.12
CA HIS A 68 2.19 1.34 -3.53
C HIS A 68 1.86 2.43 -4.55
N SER A 69 1.08 3.43 -4.14
CA SER A 69 0.87 4.65 -4.93
C SER A 69 1.05 5.90 -4.07
N ASP A 70 1.70 6.92 -4.64
CA ASP A 70 1.77 8.28 -4.09
C ASP A 70 2.21 9.29 -5.16
N ILE A 71 1.80 10.55 -5.03
CA ILE A 71 2.21 11.66 -5.91
C ILE A 71 3.62 12.19 -5.62
N ASN A 72 4.11 12.13 -4.38
CA ASN A 72 5.24 12.98 -3.94
C ASN A 72 6.57 12.25 -3.73
N PHE A 73 6.62 10.95 -4.01
CA PHE A 73 7.76 10.11 -3.63
C PHE A 73 8.97 10.20 -4.56
N TYR A 74 8.87 10.92 -5.68
CA TYR A 74 9.96 11.01 -6.65
C TYR A 74 11.26 11.60 -6.10
N MET A 75 11.16 12.57 -5.17
CA MET A 75 12.35 13.26 -4.63
C MET A 75 13.29 12.34 -3.83
N GLU A 76 12.86 11.12 -3.48
CA GLU A 76 13.65 10.18 -2.68
C GLU A 76 14.28 9.05 -3.53
N PHE A 77 13.95 8.97 -4.82
CA PHE A 77 14.44 7.92 -5.74
C PHE A 77 15.38 8.44 -6.84
N GLU A 78 15.39 9.74 -7.12
CA GLU A 78 16.32 10.30 -8.10
C GLU A 78 17.79 10.23 -7.62
N GLU A 79 18.02 10.11 -6.31
CA GLU A 79 19.35 9.85 -5.72
C GLU A 79 19.69 8.35 -5.60
N GLY A 80 18.82 7.43 -6.02
CA GLY A 80 19.04 5.98 -5.93
C GLY A 80 20.19 5.41 -6.78
N LYS A 81 20.96 6.26 -7.47
CA LYS A 81 22.26 5.88 -8.06
C LYS A 81 23.43 6.05 -7.10
N ASP A 82 23.29 6.92 -6.10
CA ASP A 82 24.36 7.35 -5.18
C ASP A 82 24.02 7.08 -3.69
N LEU A 83 22.81 6.66 -3.35
CA LEU A 83 22.41 6.30 -1.98
C LEU A 83 22.65 4.82 -1.66
N ASP A 84 23.22 4.54 -0.48
CA ASP A 84 23.25 3.18 0.09
C ASP A 84 21.80 2.68 0.27
N ALA A 85 21.53 1.38 0.15
CA ALA A 85 20.21 0.79 0.38
C ALA A 85 19.63 1.16 1.76
N ARG A 86 20.50 1.46 2.73
CA ARG A 86 20.17 1.97 4.07
C ARG A 86 19.69 3.42 4.09
N GLU A 87 20.02 4.20 3.06
CA GLU A 87 19.71 5.62 2.90
C GLU A 87 18.45 5.86 2.05
N CYS A 88 18.02 4.87 1.25
CA CYS A 88 16.80 4.89 0.44
C CYS A 88 15.49 4.89 1.25
N GLY A 89 15.53 5.10 2.56
CA GLY A 89 14.34 5.17 3.41
C GLY A 89 13.61 3.83 3.55
N PHE A 90 14.21 2.73 3.14
CA PHE A 90 13.67 1.41 3.34
C PHE A 90 13.99 0.96 4.77
N HIS A 91 13.17 1.38 5.74
CA HIS A 91 13.27 0.85 7.09
C HIS A 91 12.72 -0.58 7.10
N GLY A 92 13.63 -1.55 7.14
CA GLY A 92 13.32 -2.98 7.21
C GLY A 92 14.53 -3.81 6.85
N GLU A 93 14.61 -5.03 7.40
CA GLU A 93 15.59 -6.00 6.94
C GLU A 93 15.10 -6.55 5.59
N PHE A 94 15.43 -5.90 4.46
CA PHE A 94 15.34 -6.49 3.12
C PHE A 94 16.42 -6.06 2.12
N GLU A 95 16.64 -6.90 1.11
CA GLU A 95 17.57 -6.72 -0.01
C GLU A 95 16.79 -6.58 -1.32
N VAL A 96 17.14 -5.61 -2.17
CA VAL A 96 16.60 -5.50 -3.54
C VAL A 96 17.39 -6.44 -4.45
N VAL A 97 16.75 -7.50 -4.93
CA VAL A 97 17.41 -8.53 -5.78
C VAL A 97 17.20 -8.30 -7.27
N ALA A 98 16.12 -7.62 -7.65
CA ALA A 98 15.91 -7.19 -9.03
C ALA A 98 15.05 -5.91 -9.09
N PHE A 99 15.25 -5.15 -10.16
CA PHE A 99 14.56 -3.91 -10.42
C PHE A 99 14.27 -3.75 -11.91
N ARG A 100 13.07 -3.27 -12.24
CA ARG A 100 12.75 -2.77 -13.59
C ARG A 100 11.75 -1.64 -13.53
N GLU A 101 11.87 -0.69 -14.46
CA GLU A 101 10.85 0.32 -14.71
C GLU A 101 9.78 -0.25 -15.66
N LEU A 102 8.51 -0.13 -15.26
CA LEU A 102 7.35 -0.49 -16.05
C LEU A 102 6.94 0.67 -16.97
N PRO A 103 6.14 0.42 -18.04
CA PRO A 103 5.67 1.48 -18.92
C PRO A 103 4.98 2.62 -18.16
N ARG A 104 5.44 3.85 -18.42
CA ARG A 104 4.93 5.06 -17.77
C ARG A 104 3.47 5.35 -18.12
N ILE A 105 2.69 5.74 -17.12
CA ILE A 105 1.32 6.24 -17.29
C ILE A 105 1.34 7.75 -17.56
N SER A 106 0.49 8.19 -18.46
CA SER A 106 0.38 9.58 -18.90
C SER A 106 -0.66 10.33 -18.07
N ASN A 107 -0.24 11.40 -17.41
CA ASN A 107 -1.10 12.32 -16.65
C ASN A 107 -1.99 11.63 -15.59
N PRO A 108 -1.42 10.86 -14.64
CA PRO A 108 -2.22 10.11 -13.68
C PRO A 108 -2.78 10.97 -12.52
N ASN A 109 -2.57 12.28 -12.51
CA ASN A 109 -3.06 13.16 -11.45
C ASN A 109 -4.17 14.08 -11.99
N ARG A 110 -5.32 14.17 -11.31
CA ARG A 110 -6.47 15.03 -11.67
C ARG A 110 -6.73 16.15 -10.66
N ILE A 111 -6.24 15.99 -9.44
CA ILE A 111 -6.37 16.94 -8.32
C ILE A 111 -5.08 17.74 -8.16
N CYS A 112 -3.95 17.04 -8.15
CA CYS A 112 -2.59 17.57 -8.09
C CYS A 112 -2.00 17.73 -9.49
N ASP A 113 -0.95 18.54 -9.59
CA ASP A 113 -0.23 18.72 -10.84
C ASP A 113 0.48 17.44 -11.28
N ASN A 114 0.61 17.28 -12.59
CA ASN A 114 1.43 16.22 -13.16
C ASN A 114 2.85 16.75 -13.36
N TYR A 115 3.79 16.16 -12.64
CA TYR A 115 5.21 16.47 -12.75
C TYR A 115 5.88 15.56 -13.79
N ASN A 116 7.14 15.86 -14.10
CA ASN A 116 7.95 15.07 -15.03
C ASN A 116 8.11 13.60 -14.62
N PHE A 117 7.92 13.29 -13.35
CA PHE A 117 7.98 11.94 -12.79
C PHE A 117 6.63 11.27 -12.61
N SER A 118 5.52 12.01 -12.73
CA SER A 118 4.18 11.45 -12.55
C SER A 118 3.93 10.32 -13.55
N GLY A 119 3.43 9.21 -13.03
CA GLY A 119 3.08 7.99 -13.75
C GLY A 119 4.25 7.04 -13.99
N ARG A 120 5.47 7.33 -13.50
CA ARG A 120 6.51 6.31 -13.50
C ARG A 120 6.12 5.18 -12.56
N CYS A 121 6.35 3.96 -13.02
CA CYS A 121 6.00 2.74 -12.32
C CYS A 121 7.23 1.86 -12.20
N TYR A 122 7.49 1.31 -11.03
CA TYR A 122 8.67 0.50 -10.75
C TYR A 122 8.26 -0.83 -10.19
N GLU A 123 8.93 -1.90 -10.61
CA GLU A 123 8.82 -3.22 -10.00
C GLU A 123 10.13 -3.56 -9.31
N TYR A 124 10.03 -3.95 -8.04
CA TYR A 124 11.11 -4.45 -7.23
C TYR A 124 10.84 -5.90 -6.86
N LYS A 125 11.88 -6.73 -6.95
CA LYS A 125 11.93 -8.03 -6.29
C LYS A 125 12.76 -7.87 -5.03
N LEU A 126 12.18 -8.26 -3.90
CA LEU A 126 12.73 -8.03 -2.57
C LEU A 126 12.94 -9.36 -1.87
N LYS A 127 14.09 -9.51 -1.22
CA LYS A 127 14.38 -10.60 -0.29
C LYS A 127 14.37 -10.04 1.12
N VAL A 128 13.32 -10.36 1.88
CA VAL A 128 13.20 -9.93 3.27
C VAL A 128 13.88 -10.97 4.17
N TRP A 129 14.68 -10.52 5.14
CA TRP A 129 15.33 -11.45 6.06
C TRP A 129 14.29 -12.23 6.86
N GLY A 130 14.53 -13.53 7.07
CA GLY A 130 13.59 -14.43 7.74
C GLY A 130 12.44 -14.94 6.86
N ILE A 131 12.32 -14.50 5.60
CA ILE A 131 11.40 -15.08 4.61
C ILE A 131 12.17 -15.84 3.55
N ASP A 132 11.80 -17.10 3.32
CA ASP A 132 12.38 -17.94 2.27
C ASP A 132 11.88 -17.61 0.85
N LYS A 133 10.96 -16.64 0.71
CA LYS A 133 10.28 -16.29 -0.54
C LYS A 133 10.58 -14.85 -0.92
N GLU A 134 10.86 -14.63 -2.21
CA GLU A 134 10.93 -13.29 -2.79
C GLU A 134 9.54 -12.63 -2.80
N LEU A 135 9.51 -11.38 -2.36
CA LEU A 135 8.35 -10.50 -2.45
C LEU A 135 8.45 -9.59 -3.67
N THR A 136 7.30 -9.19 -4.18
CA THR A 136 7.24 -8.18 -5.24
C THR A 136 6.61 -6.91 -4.71
N LEU A 137 7.25 -5.78 -4.96
CA LEU A 137 6.69 -4.44 -4.74
C LEU A 137 6.54 -3.73 -6.08
N ILE A 138 5.34 -3.26 -6.38
CA ILE A 138 5.10 -2.31 -7.48
C ILE A 138 4.84 -0.94 -6.88
N TYR A 139 5.62 0.05 -7.30
CA TYR A 139 5.46 1.44 -6.90
C TYR A 139 4.99 2.28 -8.09
N CYS A 140 3.91 3.04 -7.95
CA CYS A 140 3.38 3.91 -8.99
C CYS A 140 3.30 5.36 -8.51
N LEU A 141 3.93 6.28 -9.23
CA LEU A 141 3.94 7.72 -8.89
C LEU A 141 2.66 8.41 -9.37
N CYS A 142 1.55 8.25 -8.66
CA CYS A 142 0.26 8.83 -8.99
C CYS A 142 -0.62 9.12 -7.76
N GLU A 143 -1.70 9.86 -7.98
CA GLU A 143 -2.80 9.95 -7.02
C GLU A 143 -3.33 8.57 -6.65
N ASN A 144 -3.60 8.37 -5.37
CA ASN A 144 -4.22 7.14 -4.86
C ASN A 144 -5.60 6.93 -5.50
N GLU A 145 -6.35 8.02 -5.67
CA GLU A 145 -7.67 8.03 -6.29
C GLU A 145 -7.63 7.60 -7.76
N PHE A 146 -6.62 8.06 -8.52
CA PHE A 146 -6.39 7.59 -9.88
C PHE A 146 -6.07 6.10 -9.89
N PHE A 147 -5.17 5.66 -9.00
CA PHE A 147 -4.78 4.26 -8.95
C PHE A 147 -5.98 3.35 -8.68
N VAL A 148 -6.81 3.71 -7.71
CA VAL A 148 -8.02 2.94 -7.40
C VAL A 148 -9.04 3.01 -8.54
N SER A 149 -9.41 4.21 -9.00
CA SER A 149 -10.51 4.37 -9.97
C SER A 149 -10.13 3.83 -11.36
N ASP A 150 -9.00 4.25 -11.90
CA ASP A 150 -8.64 4.07 -13.30
C ASP A 150 -7.79 2.82 -13.56
N ILE A 151 -7.14 2.26 -12.54
CA ILE A 151 -6.40 0.99 -12.68
C ILE A 151 -7.17 -0.14 -12.01
N LEU A 152 -7.42 -0.06 -10.71
CA LEU A 152 -7.95 -1.20 -9.96
C LEU A 152 -9.42 -1.49 -10.30
N LEU A 153 -10.30 -0.49 -10.15
CA LEU A 153 -11.74 -0.65 -10.38
C LEU A 153 -12.07 -0.77 -11.87
N ALA A 154 -11.54 0.13 -12.70
CA ALA A 154 -11.82 0.12 -14.14
C ALA A 154 -11.43 -1.20 -14.84
N HIS A 155 -10.44 -1.93 -14.30
CA HIS A 155 -9.97 -3.19 -14.86
C HIS A 155 -10.28 -4.43 -14.01
N GLY A 156 -10.98 -4.29 -12.88
CA GLY A 156 -11.37 -5.43 -12.03
C GLY A 156 -10.16 -6.17 -11.43
N VAL A 157 -9.17 -5.42 -10.96
CA VAL A 157 -8.04 -5.97 -10.20
C VAL A 157 -8.52 -6.28 -8.77
N LYS A 158 -8.34 -7.52 -8.32
CA LYS A 158 -8.75 -7.97 -6.99
C LYS A 158 -7.70 -7.59 -5.95
N ILE A 159 -8.13 -7.00 -4.85
CA ILE A 159 -7.27 -6.59 -3.74
C ILE A 159 -7.72 -7.32 -2.48
N ASP A 160 -6.84 -8.15 -1.92
CA ASP A 160 -7.15 -8.98 -0.76
C ASP A 160 -7.14 -8.19 0.54
N CYS A 161 -6.14 -7.31 0.66
CA CYS A 161 -6.01 -6.42 1.78
C CYS A 161 -5.56 -5.02 1.39
N VAL A 162 -5.98 -4.05 2.18
CA VAL A 162 -5.50 -2.67 2.11
C VAL A 162 -4.76 -2.35 3.39
N TRP A 163 -3.59 -1.75 3.25
CA TRP A 163 -2.75 -1.25 4.35
C TRP A 163 -2.71 0.27 4.30
N SER A 164 -2.93 0.97 5.41
CA SER A 164 -2.90 2.43 5.44
C SER A 164 -2.36 2.94 6.77
N LYS A 165 -1.17 3.52 6.78
CA LYS A 165 -0.52 4.07 7.98
C LYS A 165 -0.17 5.55 7.82
N ASN A 166 -0.42 6.31 8.89
CA ASN A 166 -0.02 7.70 9.15
C ASN A 166 -0.44 8.73 8.08
N TRP A 167 -1.75 8.95 7.97
CA TRP A 167 -2.33 9.92 7.02
C TRP A 167 -2.16 11.38 7.49
N ALA A 168 -1.00 11.97 7.22
CA ALA A 168 -0.78 13.42 7.27
C ALA A 168 -1.23 14.14 5.96
N GLY A 169 -1.79 13.40 5.00
CA GLY A 169 -2.25 13.94 3.71
C GLY A 169 -3.47 14.84 3.86
N GLY A 170 -3.29 16.13 3.65
CA GLY A 170 -4.40 17.08 3.57
C GLY A 170 -5.47 16.58 2.60
N LEU A 171 -6.73 16.72 3.03
CA LEU A 171 -7.96 16.58 2.23
C LEU A 171 -8.59 15.18 2.15
N THR A 172 -7.88 14.05 2.20
CA THR A 172 -8.51 12.71 2.13
C THR A 172 -8.62 12.03 3.50
N THR A 173 -9.63 12.40 4.26
CA THR A 173 -9.97 11.81 5.55
C THR A 173 -10.56 10.39 5.42
N GLY A 174 -10.35 9.55 6.44
CA GLY A 174 -10.58 8.08 6.50
C GLY A 174 -11.96 7.47 6.18
N THR A 175 -12.87 8.20 5.53
CA THR A 175 -14.12 7.62 4.98
C THR A 175 -13.95 7.07 3.56
N TRP A 176 -13.07 7.65 2.73
CA TRP A 176 -12.78 7.15 1.38
C TRP A 176 -12.38 5.66 1.40
N LEU A 177 -11.66 5.23 2.43
CA LEU A 177 -11.13 3.87 2.55
C LEU A 177 -12.20 2.79 2.71
N ALA A 178 -13.33 3.08 3.38
CA ALA A 178 -14.44 2.12 3.45
C ALA A 178 -15.08 1.92 2.08
N ASN A 179 -15.22 2.98 1.29
CA ASN A 179 -15.74 2.92 -0.08
C ASN A 179 -14.78 2.16 -1.00
N VAL A 180 -13.47 2.40 -0.86
CA VAL A 180 -12.42 1.69 -1.57
C VAL A 180 -12.45 0.20 -1.24
N CYS A 181 -12.49 -0.17 0.04
CA CYS A 181 -12.58 -1.56 0.48
C CYS A 181 -13.85 -2.25 -0.03
N ASP A 182 -15.00 -1.56 -0.01
CA ASP A 182 -16.26 -2.09 -0.55
C ASP A 182 -16.13 -2.39 -2.05
N LYS A 183 -15.68 -1.40 -2.82
CA LYS A 183 -15.61 -1.48 -4.29
C LYS A 183 -14.56 -2.46 -4.78
N LEU A 184 -13.45 -2.58 -4.06
CA LEU A 184 -12.40 -3.56 -4.34
C LEU A 184 -12.74 -4.96 -3.80
N GLU A 185 -13.87 -5.11 -3.11
CA GLU A 185 -14.29 -6.35 -2.44
C GLU A 185 -13.19 -6.92 -1.50
N THR A 186 -12.50 -6.01 -0.81
CA THR A 186 -11.36 -6.32 0.04
C THR A 186 -11.79 -7.10 1.28
N ARG A 187 -10.98 -8.06 1.74
CA ARG A 187 -11.30 -8.89 2.93
C ARG A 187 -10.83 -8.25 4.22
N LYS A 188 -9.62 -7.68 4.21
CA LYS A 188 -8.93 -7.17 5.40
C LYS A 188 -8.47 -5.74 5.19
N PHE A 189 -8.58 -4.94 6.23
CA PHE A 189 -8.06 -3.57 6.25
C PHE A 189 -7.16 -3.39 7.46
N TYR A 190 -5.95 -2.90 7.24
CA TYR A 190 -4.93 -2.66 8.25
C TYR A 190 -4.66 -1.17 8.35
N THR A 191 -4.69 -0.62 9.55
CA THR A 191 -4.47 0.82 9.71
C THR A 191 -3.95 1.21 11.08
N ASP A 192 -3.41 2.41 11.22
CA ASP A 192 -3.00 2.92 12.52
C ASP A 192 -4.14 3.60 13.29
N TRP A 193 -3.87 3.90 14.56
CA TRP A 193 -4.81 4.57 15.45
C TRP A 193 -5.21 6.00 14.99
N LEU A 194 -4.46 6.60 14.06
CA LEU A 194 -4.76 7.93 13.52
C LEU A 194 -5.81 7.88 12.41
N CYS A 195 -5.84 6.79 11.67
CA CYS A 195 -6.79 6.54 10.60
C CYS A 195 -7.93 5.63 11.10
N VAL A 196 -8.72 6.12 12.06
CA VAL A 196 -9.89 5.35 12.55
C VAL A 196 -11.02 5.37 11.50
N PRO A 197 -11.32 4.25 10.83
CA PRO A 197 -12.37 4.21 9.82
C PRO A 197 -13.75 4.25 10.48
N GLY A 198 -14.72 4.89 9.85
CA GLY A 198 -16.13 4.89 10.28
C GLY A 198 -16.47 5.70 11.55
N LYS A 199 -15.51 6.08 12.40
CA LYS A 199 -15.75 6.99 13.55
C LYS A 199 -15.53 8.47 13.22
N ARG A 200 -14.69 8.78 12.24
CA ARG A 200 -14.61 10.11 11.63
C ARG A 200 -15.64 10.13 10.49
N GLY A 201 -16.84 10.67 10.74
CA GLY A 201 -17.91 10.72 9.75
C GLY A 201 -17.46 11.34 8.43
N GLN A 202 -18.13 11.02 7.32
CA GLN A 202 -17.74 11.34 5.94
C GLN A 202 -17.38 12.82 5.74
N PRO A 203 -16.10 13.18 5.57
CA PRO A 203 -15.78 14.53 5.15
C PRO A 203 -15.94 14.55 3.63
N LEU A 204 -16.80 15.44 3.15
CA LEU A 204 -16.96 15.66 1.72
C LEU A 204 -15.67 16.26 1.17
N ASN A 205 -14.80 15.42 0.59
CA ASN A 205 -13.67 15.90 -0.18
C ASN A 205 -14.18 16.36 -1.56
N LEU A 206 -14.35 17.68 -1.71
CA LEU A 206 -14.87 18.28 -2.94
C LEU A 206 -13.99 17.98 -4.17
N PRO A 207 -12.65 18.13 -4.12
CA PRO A 207 -11.79 17.69 -5.23
C PRO A 207 -11.99 16.24 -5.64
N VAL A 208 -12.04 15.29 -4.70
CA VAL A 208 -12.27 13.87 -5.01
C VAL A 208 -13.67 13.66 -5.55
N LYS A 209 -14.69 14.30 -4.99
CA LYS A 209 -16.07 14.24 -5.52
C LYS A 209 -16.17 14.75 -6.96
N GLU A 210 -15.43 15.81 -7.30
CA GLU A 210 -15.44 16.40 -8.63
C GLU A 210 -14.64 15.59 -9.65
N LYS A 211 -13.50 15.01 -9.24
CA LYS A 211 -12.55 14.32 -10.14
C LYS A 211 -12.69 12.80 -10.18
N TYR A 212 -13.19 12.21 -9.10
CA TYR A 212 -13.36 10.77 -8.86
C TYR A 212 -14.70 10.48 -8.15
N PRO A 213 -15.84 10.88 -8.75
CA PRO A 213 -17.16 10.78 -8.11
C PRO A 213 -17.55 9.34 -7.74
N ASP A 214 -17.03 8.36 -8.48
CA ASP A 214 -17.22 6.93 -8.24
C ASP A 214 -16.63 6.48 -6.89
N LEU A 215 -15.65 7.18 -6.33
CA LEU A 215 -15.03 6.86 -5.04
C LEU A 215 -15.77 7.50 -3.84
N MET A 216 -16.75 8.37 -4.10
CA MET A 216 -17.49 9.10 -3.06
C MET A 216 -18.89 8.51 -2.77
N VAL A 217 -19.19 7.34 -3.30
CA VAL A 217 -20.44 6.60 -3.02
C VAL A 217 -20.37 5.99 -1.63
N GLU A 218 -21.44 6.08 -0.85
CA GLU A 218 -21.52 5.48 0.48
C GLU A 218 -21.24 3.97 0.44
N ALA A 219 -20.30 3.52 1.29
CA ALA A 219 -20.00 2.11 1.46
C ALA A 219 -21.20 1.33 2.01
N SER A 220 -21.42 0.16 1.44
CA SER A 220 -22.36 -0.85 1.94
C SER A 220 -21.75 -1.77 2.99
N VAL A 221 -20.43 -1.71 3.19
CA VAL A 221 -19.69 -2.54 4.14
C VAL A 221 -19.43 -1.83 5.47
N LYS A 222 -19.20 -2.63 6.50
CA LYS A 222 -18.72 -2.25 7.82
C LYS A 222 -17.33 -2.83 8.05
N LEU A 223 -16.49 -2.03 8.68
CA LEU A 223 -15.16 -2.44 9.14
C LEU A 223 -15.26 -2.82 10.61
N ILE A 224 -15.14 -4.12 10.90
CA ILE A 224 -15.22 -4.66 12.26
C ILE A 224 -13.80 -4.97 12.72
N ARG A 225 -13.34 -4.34 13.81
CA ARG A 225 -12.01 -4.61 14.35
C ARG A 225 -11.89 -6.08 14.73
N SER A 226 -10.87 -6.77 14.24
CA SER A 226 -10.70 -8.22 14.34
C SER A 226 -9.67 -8.65 15.40
N GLY A 227 -9.38 -7.81 16.38
CA GLY A 227 -8.45 -8.11 17.47
C GLY A 227 -7.97 -6.87 18.22
N GLU A 228 -7.01 -7.08 19.12
CA GLU A 228 -6.32 -6.00 19.81
C GLU A 228 -5.32 -5.30 18.88
N PRO A 229 -5.12 -3.98 19.01
CA PRO A 229 -4.05 -3.26 18.32
C PRO A 229 -2.68 -3.89 18.60
N LYS A 230 -1.82 -3.92 17.59
CA LYS A 230 -0.48 -4.49 17.65
C LYS A 230 0.58 -3.40 17.44
N TRP A 231 1.63 -3.41 18.25
CA TRP A 231 2.76 -2.50 18.06
C TRP A 231 3.80 -3.12 17.12
N ILE A 232 4.06 -2.45 15.99
CA ILE A 232 4.82 -3.00 14.87
C ILE A 232 5.94 -2.07 14.34
N ASP A 233 6.29 -0.97 15.02
CA ASP A 233 7.32 -0.04 14.51
C ASP A 233 8.02 0.71 15.66
N GLU A 234 9.27 1.15 15.47
CA GLU A 234 10.08 1.91 16.44
C GLU A 234 9.79 3.42 16.45
N GLY A 235 8.93 3.91 15.56
CA GLY A 235 8.58 5.33 15.42
C GLY A 235 7.45 5.83 16.34
N ALA A 236 7.06 7.09 16.15
CA ALA A 236 6.04 7.76 16.97
C ALA A 236 4.61 7.16 16.83
N ASN A 237 4.34 6.37 15.79
CA ASN A 237 3.01 5.80 15.47
C ASN A 237 3.08 4.33 15.01
N GLY A 238 3.50 3.41 15.88
CA GLY A 238 3.66 1.99 15.55
C GLY A 238 2.45 1.08 15.80
N TRP A 239 1.32 1.60 16.30
CA TRP A 239 0.12 0.78 16.49
C TRP A 239 -0.59 0.51 15.17
N VAL A 240 -0.83 -0.76 14.87
CA VAL A 240 -1.68 -1.22 13.77
C VAL A 240 -2.87 -2.00 14.30
N GLU A 241 -4.02 -1.66 13.76
CA GLU A 241 -5.32 -2.24 14.01
C GLU A 241 -5.77 -3.01 12.76
N GLU A 242 -6.34 -4.19 12.97
CA GLU A 242 -6.85 -5.04 11.90
C GLU A 242 -8.38 -5.02 11.89
N TYR A 243 -8.95 -4.94 10.70
CA TYR A 243 -10.40 -4.91 10.48
C TYR A 243 -10.82 -5.96 9.46
N ASP A 244 -11.91 -6.67 9.77
CA ASP A 244 -12.69 -7.45 8.82
C ASP A 244 -13.65 -6.54 8.05
N VAL A 245 -13.68 -6.67 6.74
CA VAL A 245 -14.64 -5.99 5.87
C VAL A 245 -15.87 -6.88 5.70
N THR A 246 -17.03 -6.40 6.15
CA THR A 246 -18.28 -7.19 6.21
C THR A 246 -19.45 -6.42 5.61
N LYS A 247 -20.36 -7.08 4.89
CA LYS A 247 -21.61 -6.48 4.40
C LYS A 247 -22.68 -6.44 5.50
#